data_AF-A0A2G9YLM1-F1
#
_entry.id   AF-A0A2G9YLM1-F1
#
_cell.length_a   1.000
_cell.length_b   1.000
_cell.length_c   1.000
_cell.angle_alpha   90.00
_cell.angle_beta   90.00
_cell.angle_gamma   90.00
#
_symmetry.space_group_name_H-M   'P 1'
#
loop_
_entity.id
_entity.type
_entity.pdbx_description
1 polymer ?
#
loop_
_entity_poly.entity_id
_entity_poly.type
_entity_poly.pdbx_seq_one_letter_code
_entity_poly.pdbx_strand_id
1 'polypeptide(L)'
;MPNFVKERVPCPRCGSDTYAWGHPTGERHLQRYRCKNSDCRRQFVPGKPERIRKYPTVICPKCGGTMSIFKHISDGYRMRCNKHNLKKKSQRCNHKLNIPLPGKSFEIAKDPIECIETALAIKFSWPKMSFSNSSVSLALYFAVFMSIPATAVSKIMRDMYKVNISHDAITRWTHKAALNIHKNLGLLSVPKARGRRRTLTDETVFWVRGNKRWVWMTKESKFDSEQSWFISPRRSTEYARSNFNIAFTASPCLKNIQALTDGLWSYGSALADLGFDEDKHKVYHGFFERPNNNRRERSWSTLKINARPYRGFKSDLGLWSFVTLQVYLHNYFKPNTRLNGPTPAEASGTKLPYCHSYWKLFLKFL
;
A
#
# COMPACT_ATOMS: atom_id res chain seq x y z
N MET A 1 16.10 72.40 8.71
CA MET A 1 15.00 71.42 8.94
C MET A 1 15.01 70.46 7.76
N PRO A 2 15.36 69.17 7.93
CA PRO A 2 15.42 68.25 6.81
C PRO A 2 14.00 67.95 6.30
N ASN A 3 13.77 68.23 5.03
CA ASN A 3 12.56 67.85 4.30
C ASN A 3 12.44 66.33 4.28
N PHE A 4 11.56 65.75 5.11
CA PHE A 4 11.17 64.36 4.98
C PHE A 4 10.34 64.21 3.70
N VAL A 5 11.02 63.94 2.59
CA VAL A 5 10.37 63.44 1.38
C VAL A 5 9.69 62.14 1.78
N LYS A 6 8.35 62.14 1.88
CA LYS A 6 7.56 60.92 2.00
C LYS A 6 7.72 60.16 0.70
N GLU A 7 8.74 59.31 0.63
CA GLU A 7 8.96 58.44 -0.52
C GLU A 7 7.66 57.68 -0.83
N ARG A 8 7.27 57.70 -2.10
CA ARG A 8 6.10 57.00 -2.58
C ARG A 8 6.31 55.50 -2.37
N VAL A 9 5.42 54.86 -1.64
CA VAL A 9 5.45 53.40 -1.39
C VAL A 9 4.45 52.71 -2.34
N PRO A 10 4.88 52.18 -3.50
CA PRO A 10 4.00 51.48 -4.42
C PRO A 10 3.60 50.10 -3.89
N CYS A 11 2.45 49.59 -4.34
CA CYS A 11 2.01 48.24 -3.98
C CYS A 11 2.96 47.18 -4.59
N PRO A 12 3.54 46.26 -3.80
CA PRO A 12 4.47 45.25 -4.31
C PRO A 12 3.81 44.21 -5.24
N ARG A 13 2.47 44.16 -5.30
CA ARG A 13 1.73 43.21 -6.13
C ARG A 13 1.30 43.80 -7.49
N CYS A 14 0.97 45.09 -7.55
CA CYS A 14 0.35 45.69 -8.73
C CYS A 14 0.88 47.09 -9.07
N GLY A 15 1.89 47.59 -8.36
CA GLY A 15 2.50 48.91 -8.60
C GLY A 15 1.63 50.14 -8.29
N SER A 16 0.33 49.96 -8.02
CA SER A 16 -0.59 51.06 -7.74
C SER A 16 -0.26 51.80 -6.44
N ASP A 17 -0.79 53.02 -6.32
CA ASP A 17 -0.64 53.84 -5.11
C ASP A 17 -1.23 53.18 -3.87
N THR A 18 -0.67 53.52 -2.73
CA THR A 18 -1.06 53.01 -1.43
C THR A 18 -1.44 54.15 -0.49
N TYR A 19 -2.10 53.82 0.61
CA TYR A 19 -2.39 54.74 1.70
C TYR A 19 -2.02 54.09 3.04
N ALA A 20 -1.72 54.93 4.04
CA ALA A 20 -1.42 54.50 5.39
C ALA A 20 -2.64 53.79 5.99
N TRP A 21 -2.46 52.55 6.46
CA TRP A 21 -3.51 51.65 6.97
C TRP A 21 -3.24 51.24 8.44
N GLY A 22 -2.63 52.15 9.19
CA GLY A 22 -2.25 51.99 10.60
C GLY A 22 -0.93 51.24 10.82
N HIS A 23 -0.73 50.73 12.03
CA HIS A 23 0.50 50.06 12.43
C HIS A 23 0.27 48.55 12.67
N PRO A 24 1.28 47.69 12.49
CA PRO A 24 1.21 46.29 12.89
C PRO A 24 1.06 46.13 14.41
N THR A 25 0.36 45.07 14.84
CA THR A 25 0.21 44.72 16.26
C THR A 25 1.57 44.49 16.91
N GLY A 26 1.88 45.22 17.97
CA GLY A 26 3.15 45.10 18.72
C GLY A 26 4.33 45.91 18.15
N GLU A 27 4.19 46.53 16.97
CA GLU A 27 5.28 47.24 16.29
C GLU A 27 4.82 48.61 15.78
N ARG A 28 4.56 49.53 16.72
CA ARG A 28 4.05 50.89 16.42
C ARG A 28 5.01 51.75 15.59
N HIS A 29 6.30 51.40 15.55
CA HIS A 29 7.31 52.11 14.76
C HIS A 29 7.23 51.79 13.26
N LEU A 30 6.49 50.75 12.84
CA LEU A 30 6.34 50.39 11.43
C LEU A 30 4.99 50.84 10.87
N GLN A 31 5.00 51.37 9.64
CA GLN A 31 3.78 51.77 8.94
C GLN A 31 3.26 50.62 8.06
N ARG A 32 2.00 50.23 8.25
CA ARG A 32 1.28 49.33 7.33
C ARG A 32 0.60 50.17 6.25
N TYR A 33 0.72 49.73 5.00
CA TYR A 33 0.09 50.36 3.84
C TYR A 33 -0.96 49.43 3.24
N ARG A 34 -1.99 50.01 2.61
CA ARG A 34 -3.00 49.29 1.84
C ARG A 34 -3.06 49.84 0.42
N CYS A 35 -3.12 48.96 -0.58
CA CYS A 35 -3.28 49.32 -1.97
C CYS A 35 -4.63 50.03 -2.23
N LYS A 36 -4.62 51.14 -2.98
CA LYS A 36 -5.81 51.89 -3.39
C LYS A 36 -6.62 51.20 -4.48
N ASN A 37 -5.98 50.33 -5.28
CA ASN A 37 -6.69 49.54 -6.31
C ASN A 37 -7.72 48.61 -5.65
N SER A 38 -8.98 48.73 -6.07
CA SER A 38 -10.14 47.99 -5.57
C SER A 38 -9.99 46.48 -5.69
N ASP A 39 -9.27 46.01 -6.71
CA ASP A 39 -9.14 44.59 -7.02
C ASP A 39 -7.97 43.98 -6.26
N CYS A 40 -6.98 44.80 -5.90
CA CYS A 40 -5.80 44.34 -5.17
C CYS A 40 -6.01 44.38 -3.65
N ARG A 41 -6.37 45.55 -3.11
CA ARG A 41 -6.58 45.84 -1.66
C ARG A 41 -5.51 45.26 -0.71
N ARG A 42 -4.34 44.89 -1.21
CA ARG A 42 -3.29 44.20 -0.46
C ARG A 42 -2.75 45.10 0.63
N GLN A 43 -2.60 44.54 1.83
CA GLN A 43 -1.97 45.19 2.97
C GLN A 43 -0.54 44.64 3.13
N PHE A 44 0.43 45.52 3.36
CA PHE A 44 1.83 45.14 3.55
C PHE A 44 2.57 46.17 4.40
N VAL A 45 3.75 45.81 4.88
CA VAL A 45 4.68 46.67 5.62
C VAL A 45 5.98 46.67 4.83
N PRO A 46 6.48 47.81 4.34
CA PRO A 46 7.76 47.89 3.62
C PRO A 46 8.90 47.29 4.44
N GLY A 47 9.79 46.54 3.80
CA GLY A 47 10.94 45.92 4.45
C GLY A 47 10.64 44.66 5.29
N LYS A 48 9.37 44.32 5.56
CA LYS A 48 9.06 43.02 6.17
C LYS A 48 9.09 41.92 5.11
N PRO A 49 9.87 40.83 5.34
CA PRO A 49 9.82 39.67 4.46
C PRO A 49 8.40 39.10 4.44
N GLU A 50 8.01 38.54 3.30
CA GLU A 50 6.71 37.89 3.18
C GLU A 50 6.61 36.75 4.20
N ARG A 51 5.55 36.75 5.01
CA ARG A 51 5.34 35.69 6.01
C ARG A 51 5.10 34.39 5.28
N ILE A 52 6.14 33.55 5.22
CA ILE A 52 6.04 32.19 4.70
C ILE A 52 4.98 31.46 5.53
N ARG A 53 3.91 31.02 4.87
CA ARG A 53 2.86 30.27 5.55
C ARG A 53 3.46 28.95 6.02
N LYS A 54 3.31 28.64 7.31
CA LYS A 54 3.78 27.37 7.90
C LYS A 54 3.13 26.15 7.26
N TYR A 55 1.92 26.30 6.71
CA TYR A 55 1.12 25.20 6.18
C TYR A 55 0.53 25.53 4.81
N PRO A 56 0.32 24.52 3.94
CA PRO A 56 -0.28 24.72 2.63
C PRO A 56 -1.73 25.20 2.75
N THR A 57 -2.11 26.12 1.87
CA THR A 57 -3.52 26.54 1.72
C THR A 57 -4.08 25.91 0.47
N VAL A 58 -5.09 25.05 0.63
CA VAL A 58 -5.65 24.28 -0.49
C VAL A 58 -7.15 24.49 -0.58
N ILE A 59 -7.61 24.55 -1.83
CA ILE A 59 -9.02 24.63 -2.19
C ILE A 59 -9.51 23.22 -2.46
N CYS A 60 -10.70 22.91 -1.96
CA CYS A 60 -11.34 21.63 -2.17
C CYS A 60 -11.68 21.45 -3.66
N PRO A 61 -11.15 20.42 -4.34
CA PRO A 61 -11.41 20.22 -5.77
C PRO A 61 -12.87 19.86 -6.04
N LYS A 62 -13.61 19.32 -5.07
CA LYS A 62 -15.03 18.95 -5.24
C LYS A 62 -16.01 20.12 -5.16
N CYS A 63 -15.71 21.18 -4.40
CA CYS A 63 -16.71 22.20 -4.08
C CYS A 63 -16.18 23.64 -4.01
N GLY A 64 -14.90 23.84 -4.31
CA GLY A 64 -14.23 25.15 -4.25
C GLY A 64 -14.09 25.74 -2.84
N GLY A 65 -14.48 25.02 -1.79
CA GLY A 65 -14.36 25.49 -0.41
C GLY A 65 -12.92 25.47 0.10
N THR A 66 -12.57 26.36 1.03
CA THR A 66 -11.27 26.30 1.70
C THR A 66 -11.11 25.00 2.50
N MET A 67 -9.87 24.52 2.63
CA MET A 67 -9.54 23.35 3.44
C MET A 67 -8.65 23.72 4.62
N SER A 68 -8.80 22.99 5.72
CA SER A 68 -7.95 23.09 6.92
C SER A 68 -7.28 21.75 7.21
N ILE A 69 -6.16 21.79 7.94
CA ILE A 69 -5.47 20.58 8.38
C ILE A 69 -6.38 19.86 9.38
N PHE A 70 -6.80 18.66 9.02
CA PHE A 70 -7.55 17.76 9.89
C PHE A 70 -6.63 16.86 10.71
N LYS A 71 -5.53 16.38 10.11
CA LYS A 71 -4.57 15.49 10.79
C LYS A 71 -3.18 15.60 10.17
N HIS A 72 -2.15 15.52 11.01
CA HIS A 72 -0.78 15.27 10.58
C HIS A 72 -0.58 13.77 10.37
N ILE A 73 -0.11 13.38 9.19
CA ILE A 73 0.30 12.01 8.86
C ILE A 73 1.82 11.96 8.76
N SER A 74 2.40 10.77 8.80
CA SER A 74 3.86 10.52 8.79
C SER A 74 4.56 11.27 7.65
N ASP A 75 3.96 11.26 6.47
CA ASP A 75 4.53 11.74 5.21
C ASP A 75 3.83 13.00 4.66
N GLY A 76 2.97 13.65 5.46
CA GLY A 76 2.19 14.80 4.97
C GLY A 76 1.09 15.33 5.88
N TYR A 77 0.15 16.04 5.27
CA TYR A 77 -1.02 16.63 5.91
C TYR A 77 -2.30 16.06 5.31
N ARG A 78 -3.24 15.69 6.18
CA ARG A 78 -4.61 15.40 5.77
C ARG A 78 -5.45 16.65 5.91
N MET A 79 -5.92 17.16 4.79
CA MET A 79 -6.80 18.31 4.73
C MET A 79 -8.27 17.86 4.74
N ARG A 80 -9.15 18.66 5.34
CA ARG A 80 -10.60 18.49 5.27
C ARG A 80 -11.25 19.78 4.76
N CYS A 81 -12.24 19.66 3.90
CA CYS A 81 -13.01 20.80 3.42
C CYS A 81 -13.79 21.47 4.56
N ASN A 82 -13.67 22.80 4.70
CA ASN A 82 -14.36 23.56 5.74
C ASN A 82 -15.89 23.60 5.56
N LYS A 83 -16.40 23.34 4.35
CA LYS A 83 -17.84 23.19 4.09
C LYS A 83 -18.46 21.95 4.75
N HIS A 84 -17.69 21.10 5.44
CA HIS A 84 -18.23 19.97 6.23
C HIS A 84 -19.14 20.43 7.38
N ASN A 85 -18.95 21.65 7.89
CA ASN A 85 -19.70 22.22 9.02
C ASN A 85 -21.01 22.92 8.62
N LEU A 86 -21.34 23.03 7.33
CA LEU A 86 -22.56 23.72 6.90
C LEU A 86 -23.81 22.98 7.40
N LYS A 87 -24.87 23.67 7.81
CA LYS A 87 -26.08 23.01 8.36
C LYS A 87 -26.84 22.21 7.30
N LYS A 88 -26.97 22.74 6.07
CA LYS A 88 -27.71 22.09 4.96
C LYS A 88 -26.91 20.94 4.35
N LYS A 89 -27.47 19.73 4.36
CA LYS A 89 -26.83 18.51 3.86
C LYS A 89 -26.42 18.60 2.38
N SER A 90 -27.23 19.25 1.54
CA SER A 90 -26.93 19.46 0.11
C SER A 90 -25.69 20.33 -0.14
N GLN A 91 -25.30 21.16 0.82
CA GLN A 91 -24.14 22.04 0.73
C GLN A 91 -22.93 21.49 1.49
N ARG A 92 -23.12 20.45 2.31
CA ARG A 92 -22.03 19.83 3.09
C ARG A 92 -21.06 19.13 2.15
N CYS A 93 -19.77 19.42 2.36
CA CYS A 93 -18.70 18.72 1.68
C CYS A 93 -17.77 18.06 2.69
N ASN A 94 -17.80 16.73 2.75
CA ASN A 94 -16.94 15.92 3.62
C ASN A 94 -15.62 15.51 2.93
N HIS A 95 -15.27 16.17 1.83
CA HIS A 95 -14.09 15.84 1.05
C HIS A 95 -12.81 16.07 1.87
N LYS A 96 -11.88 15.12 1.73
CA LYS A 96 -10.59 15.10 2.39
C LYS A 96 -9.53 14.79 1.35
N LEU A 97 -8.37 15.41 1.48
CA LEU A 97 -7.26 15.30 0.54
C LEU A 97 -5.97 15.19 1.35
N ASN A 98 -5.08 14.27 1.00
CA ASN A 98 -3.73 14.28 1.57
C ASN A 98 -2.82 15.14 0.70
N ILE A 99 -1.89 15.85 1.33
CA ILE A 99 -0.86 16.64 0.69
C ILE A 99 0.47 16.21 1.29
N PRO A 100 1.49 15.88 0.49
CA PRO A 100 2.79 15.52 1.03
C PRO A 100 3.46 16.73 1.71
N LEU A 101 4.49 16.47 2.51
CA LEU A 101 5.30 17.55 3.09
C LEU A 101 5.93 18.42 1.98
N PRO A 102 6.20 19.72 2.24
CA PRO A 102 6.77 20.61 1.23
C PRO A 102 8.05 20.04 0.63
N GLY A 103 8.13 19.98 -0.70
CA GLY A 103 9.28 19.43 -1.44
C GLY A 103 9.42 17.91 -1.39
N LYS A 104 8.45 17.18 -0.81
CA LYS A 104 8.46 15.71 -0.75
C LYS A 104 7.30 15.11 -1.54
N SER A 105 7.46 13.87 -1.98
CA SER A 105 6.37 13.00 -2.42
C SER A 105 5.98 12.05 -1.28
N PHE A 106 4.82 11.41 -1.41
CA PHE A 106 4.45 10.33 -0.51
C PHE A 106 5.45 9.17 -0.60
N GLU A 107 5.78 8.59 0.55
CA GLU A 107 6.57 7.36 0.60
C GLU A 107 5.68 6.19 0.15
N ILE A 108 6.17 5.45 -0.84
CA ILE A 108 5.42 4.37 -1.50
C ILE A 108 6.36 3.19 -1.69
N ALA A 109 6.03 2.06 -1.07
CA ALA A 109 6.77 0.83 -1.30
C ALA A 109 6.58 0.36 -2.76
N LYS A 110 7.68 -0.09 -3.36
CA LYS A 110 7.69 -0.60 -4.74
C LYS A 110 7.69 -2.12 -4.80
N ASP A 111 8.24 -2.76 -3.76
CA ASP A 111 8.37 -4.20 -3.66
C ASP A 111 7.78 -4.69 -2.33
N PRO A 112 6.92 -5.73 -2.35
CA PRO A 112 6.44 -6.32 -1.10
C PRO A 112 7.52 -7.03 -0.28
N ILE A 113 8.63 -7.50 -0.86
CA ILE A 113 9.63 -8.31 -0.13
C ILE A 113 10.83 -7.52 0.40
N GLU A 114 10.86 -6.18 0.30
CA GLU A 114 11.98 -5.34 0.77
C GLU A 114 12.38 -5.66 2.23
N CYS A 115 11.38 -5.94 3.09
CA CYS A 115 11.61 -6.38 4.48
C CYS A 115 12.28 -7.76 4.60
N ILE A 116 12.04 -8.67 3.64
CA ILE A 116 12.68 -9.99 3.60
C ILE A 116 14.12 -9.85 3.12
N GLU A 117 14.35 -9.08 2.04
CA GLU A 117 15.70 -8.92 1.46
C GLU A 117 16.69 -8.30 2.44
N THR A 118 16.25 -7.28 3.16
CA THR A 118 17.05 -6.60 4.19
C THR A 118 17.42 -7.53 5.35
N ALA A 119 16.53 -8.46 5.72
CA ALA A 119 16.77 -9.42 6.79
C ALA A 119 17.51 -10.70 6.34
N LEU A 120 17.48 -11.02 5.04
CA LEU A 120 18.06 -12.23 4.45
C LEU A 120 18.89 -11.89 3.20
N ALA A 121 20.17 -11.62 3.39
CA ALA A 121 21.08 -11.41 2.27
C ALA A 121 21.42 -12.70 1.48
N ILE A 122 21.23 -13.88 2.09
CA ILE A 122 21.72 -15.16 1.55
C ILE A 122 20.66 -15.86 0.71
N LYS A 123 20.99 -16.15 -0.56
CA LYS A 123 20.16 -16.92 -1.49
C LYS A 123 20.02 -18.40 -1.08
N PHE A 124 18.92 -19.03 -1.46
CA PHE A 124 18.80 -20.49 -1.41
C PHE A 124 19.83 -21.12 -2.37
N SER A 125 20.58 -22.13 -1.92
CA SER A 125 21.65 -22.75 -2.70
C SER A 125 21.76 -24.23 -2.34
N TRP A 126 21.47 -25.09 -3.30
CA TRP A 126 21.52 -26.55 -3.16
C TRP A 126 22.93 -27.08 -2.80
N PRO A 127 24.02 -26.67 -3.49
CA PRO A 127 25.34 -27.25 -3.24
C PRO A 127 25.92 -26.94 -1.86
N LYS A 128 25.42 -25.89 -1.18
CA LYS A 128 25.91 -25.45 0.13
C LYS A 128 25.18 -26.11 1.31
N MET A 129 24.35 -27.13 1.05
CA MET A 129 23.56 -27.81 2.08
C MET A 129 24.25 -29.08 2.56
N SER A 130 24.23 -29.30 3.87
CA SER A 130 24.72 -30.54 4.49
C SER A 130 23.76 -31.72 4.31
N PHE A 131 22.50 -31.45 3.97
CA PHE A 131 21.47 -32.46 3.76
C PHE A 131 21.29 -32.73 2.26
N SER A 132 20.90 -33.96 1.92
CA SER A 132 20.61 -34.32 0.54
C SER A 132 19.50 -33.44 -0.06
N ASN A 133 19.59 -33.16 -1.37
CA ASN A 133 18.58 -32.38 -2.09
C ASN A 133 17.18 -32.97 -1.92
N SER A 134 17.05 -34.29 -1.88
CA SER A 134 15.78 -34.99 -1.68
C SER A 134 15.18 -34.72 -0.30
N SER A 135 16.00 -34.77 0.76
CA SER A 135 15.55 -34.49 2.13
C SER A 135 15.09 -33.03 2.30
N VAL A 136 15.86 -32.08 1.76
CA VAL A 136 15.52 -30.65 1.77
C VAL A 136 14.23 -30.40 0.98
N SER A 137 14.12 -30.99 -0.21
CA SER A 137 12.93 -30.91 -1.05
C SER A 137 11.70 -31.39 -0.27
N LEU A 138 11.75 -32.59 0.31
CA LEU A 138 10.62 -33.14 1.04
C LEU A 138 10.22 -32.28 2.25
N ALA A 139 11.20 -31.78 3.01
CA ALA A 139 10.95 -30.88 4.12
C ALA A 139 10.25 -29.58 3.66
N LEU A 140 10.68 -29.01 2.53
CA LEU A 140 10.04 -27.85 1.93
C LEU A 140 8.63 -28.14 1.42
N TYR A 141 8.37 -29.33 0.87
CA TYR A 141 7.02 -29.72 0.47
C TYR A 141 6.05 -29.65 1.65
N PHE A 142 6.41 -30.28 2.77
CA PHE A 142 5.59 -30.25 3.98
C PHE A 142 5.47 -28.83 4.55
N ALA A 143 6.56 -28.07 4.60
CA ALA A 143 6.55 -26.74 5.19
C ALA A 143 5.79 -25.71 4.34
N VAL A 144 5.90 -25.79 3.02
CA VAL A 144 5.38 -24.78 2.08
C VAL A 144 4.03 -25.20 1.50
N PHE A 145 3.97 -26.33 0.78
CA PHE A 145 2.74 -26.76 0.11
C PHE A 145 1.65 -27.18 1.09
N MET A 146 2.05 -27.90 2.15
CA MET A 146 1.15 -28.36 3.21
C MET A 146 1.04 -27.38 4.38
N SER A 147 1.83 -26.29 4.39
CA SER A 147 1.82 -25.26 5.44
C SER A 147 2.05 -25.82 6.86
N ILE A 148 2.83 -26.89 7.00
CA ILE A 148 3.11 -27.52 8.29
C ILE A 148 4.23 -26.77 9.01
N PRO A 149 4.07 -26.39 10.30
CA PRO A 149 5.13 -25.74 11.07
C PRO A 149 6.42 -26.56 11.12
N ALA A 150 7.57 -25.88 11.09
CA ALA A 150 8.89 -26.50 10.99
C ALA A 150 9.21 -27.53 12.09
N THR A 151 8.66 -27.36 13.30
CA THR A 151 8.81 -28.35 14.40
C THR A 151 8.10 -29.66 14.09
N ALA A 152 6.91 -29.60 13.49
CA ALA A 152 6.18 -30.78 13.05
C ALA A 152 6.83 -31.41 11.81
N VAL A 153 7.35 -30.61 10.87
CA VAL A 153 8.12 -31.15 9.74
C VAL A 153 9.39 -31.86 10.22
N SER A 154 10.14 -31.27 11.14
CA SER A 154 11.32 -31.89 11.77
C SER A 154 10.96 -33.25 12.40
N LYS A 155 9.83 -33.32 13.11
CA LYS A 155 9.30 -34.58 13.67
C LYS A 155 8.96 -35.59 12.57
N ILE A 156 8.24 -35.20 11.51
CA ILE A 156 7.90 -36.07 10.37
C ILE A 156 9.17 -36.64 9.72
N MET A 157 10.15 -35.78 9.45
CA MET A 157 11.42 -36.17 8.80
C MET A 157 12.21 -37.17 9.66
N ARG A 158 12.23 -36.96 10.98
CA ARG A 158 12.90 -37.88 11.91
C ARG A 158 12.15 -39.21 12.04
N ASP A 159 10.84 -39.17 12.25
CA ASP A 159 10.07 -40.34 12.64
C ASP A 159 9.83 -41.27 11.43
N MET A 160 9.46 -40.70 10.27
CA MET A 160 9.11 -41.44 9.04
C MET A 160 10.31 -41.67 8.11
N TYR A 161 11.22 -40.69 7.99
CA TYR A 161 12.32 -40.73 7.02
C TYR A 161 13.70 -40.95 7.66
N LYS A 162 13.78 -41.04 8.99
CA LYS A 162 15.02 -41.20 9.75
C LYS A 162 16.08 -40.13 9.47
N VAL A 163 15.65 -38.93 9.03
CA VAL A 163 16.55 -37.78 8.80
C VAL A 163 16.36 -36.76 9.92
N ASN A 164 17.40 -36.55 10.72
CA ASN A 164 17.36 -35.59 11.83
C ASN A 164 17.67 -34.17 11.35
N ILE A 165 16.62 -33.40 11.02
CA ILE A 165 16.74 -32.01 10.56
C ILE A 165 16.23 -31.10 11.66
N SER A 166 16.99 -30.06 12.02
CA SER A 166 16.52 -29.07 12.99
C SER A 166 15.38 -28.24 12.41
N HIS A 167 14.40 -27.88 13.25
CA HIS A 167 13.31 -27.01 12.84
C HIS A 167 13.80 -25.63 12.36
N ASP A 168 14.90 -25.12 12.94
CA ASP A 168 15.51 -23.86 12.52
C ASP A 168 16.08 -23.93 11.09
N ALA A 169 16.71 -25.06 10.70
CA ALA A 169 17.16 -25.26 9.33
C ALA A 169 15.99 -25.22 8.34
N ILE A 170 14.87 -25.88 8.66
CA ILE A 170 13.65 -25.87 7.85
C ILE A 170 13.10 -24.45 7.73
N THR A 171 13.03 -23.70 8.84
CA THR A 171 12.60 -22.29 8.82
C THR A 171 13.51 -21.42 7.96
N ARG A 172 14.83 -21.59 8.03
CA ARG A 172 15.76 -20.87 7.15
C ARG A 172 15.57 -21.23 5.68
N TRP A 173 15.32 -22.51 5.38
CA TRP A 173 15.04 -22.95 4.01
C TRP A 173 13.74 -22.34 3.47
N THR A 174 12.65 -22.32 4.25
CA THR A 174 11.39 -21.70 3.79
C THR A 174 11.54 -20.20 3.57
N HIS A 175 12.26 -19.51 4.45
CA HIS A 175 12.54 -18.09 4.30
C HIS A 175 13.35 -17.78 3.02
N LYS A 176 14.43 -18.54 2.78
CA LYS A 176 15.25 -18.42 1.58
C LYS A 176 14.48 -18.81 0.31
N ALA A 177 13.60 -19.81 0.40
CA ALA A 177 12.71 -20.19 -0.69
C ALA A 177 11.77 -19.04 -1.06
N ALA A 178 11.17 -18.36 -0.09
CA ALA A 178 10.31 -17.19 -0.36
C ALA A 178 11.06 -16.10 -1.16
N LEU A 179 12.30 -15.81 -0.77
CA LEU A 179 13.16 -14.84 -1.44
C LEU A 179 13.54 -15.28 -2.87
N ASN A 180 14.01 -16.51 -3.06
CA ASN A 180 14.43 -17.01 -4.36
C ASN A 180 13.25 -17.11 -5.34
N ILE A 181 12.11 -17.63 -4.88
CA ILE A 181 10.88 -17.70 -5.69
C ILE A 181 10.46 -16.30 -6.16
N HIS A 182 10.47 -15.32 -5.26
CA HIS A 182 10.15 -13.94 -5.65
C HIS A 182 11.13 -13.39 -6.67
N LYS A 183 12.45 -13.58 -6.47
CA LYS A 183 13.48 -13.13 -7.42
C LYS A 183 13.34 -13.75 -8.81
N ASN A 184 12.98 -15.03 -8.86
CA ASN A 184 12.95 -15.78 -10.11
C ASN A 184 11.62 -15.63 -10.87
N LEU A 185 10.49 -15.43 -10.17
CA LEU A 185 9.17 -15.27 -10.81
C LEU A 185 8.69 -13.81 -10.89
N GLY A 186 9.08 -12.97 -9.93
CA GLY A 186 8.57 -11.61 -9.79
C GLY A 186 7.08 -11.56 -9.43
N LEU A 187 6.48 -10.38 -9.52
CA LEU A 187 5.04 -10.21 -9.36
C LEU A 187 4.31 -10.66 -10.64
N LEU A 188 3.16 -11.33 -10.47
CA LEU A 188 2.37 -11.79 -11.61
C LEU A 188 1.71 -10.60 -12.33
N SER A 189 2.18 -10.31 -13.55
CA SER A 189 1.53 -9.34 -14.43
C SER A 189 0.36 -9.97 -15.17
N VAL A 190 -0.79 -9.30 -15.19
CA VAL A 190 -1.97 -9.76 -15.93
C VAL A 190 -2.27 -8.89 -17.15
N PRO A 191 -2.65 -9.49 -18.29
CA PRO A 191 -2.95 -8.74 -19.49
C PRO A 191 -4.25 -7.95 -19.36
N LYS A 192 -4.43 -6.98 -20.27
CA LYS A 192 -5.75 -6.40 -20.53
C LYS A 192 -6.65 -7.52 -21.08
N ALA A 193 -7.88 -7.58 -20.59
CA ALA A 193 -8.84 -8.60 -20.95
C ALA A 193 -10.23 -7.98 -20.98
N ARG A 194 -11.07 -8.43 -21.92
CA ARG A 194 -12.45 -7.98 -22.07
C ARG A 194 -13.35 -8.52 -20.94
N GLY A 195 -14.46 -7.83 -20.71
CA GLY A 195 -15.48 -8.20 -19.74
C GLY A 195 -15.33 -7.53 -18.37
N ARG A 196 -16.22 -7.89 -17.44
CA ARG A 196 -16.27 -7.30 -16.10
C ARG A 196 -15.05 -7.73 -15.29
N ARG A 197 -14.21 -6.77 -14.92
CA ARG A 197 -13.01 -6.96 -14.09
C ARG A 197 -12.99 -5.96 -12.96
N ARG A 198 -12.53 -6.41 -11.80
CA ARG A 198 -12.38 -5.60 -10.59
C ARG A 198 -11.13 -6.00 -9.84
N THR A 199 -10.55 -5.05 -9.13
CA THR A 199 -9.64 -5.35 -8.03
C THR A 199 -10.46 -5.50 -6.75
N LEU A 200 -10.09 -6.48 -5.93
CA LEU A 200 -10.67 -6.77 -4.63
C LEU A 200 -9.58 -6.56 -3.59
N THR A 201 -9.67 -5.45 -2.86
CA THR A 201 -8.65 -5.08 -1.87
C THR A 201 -9.25 -5.04 -0.49
N ASP A 202 -8.55 -5.69 0.42
CA ASP A 202 -8.95 -5.82 1.81
C ASP A 202 -7.68 -6.08 2.64
N GLU A 203 -7.82 -6.04 3.95
CA GLU A 203 -6.75 -6.34 4.89
C GLU A 203 -7.22 -7.25 6.02
N THR A 204 -6.27 -7.97 6.60
CA THR A 204 -6.56 -8.78 7.79
C THR A 204 -5.42 -8.74 8.79
N VAL A 205 -5.74 -9.13 10.03
CA VAL A 205 -4.80 -9.08 11.15
C VAL A 205 -4.16 -10.45 11.38
N PHE A 206 -2.84 -10.43 11.50
CA PHE A 206 -2.02 -11.52 12.02
C PHE A 206 -1.29 -11.06 13.28
N TRP A 207 -0.84 -12.03 14.08
CA TRP A 207 -0.12 -11.77 15.33
C TRP A 207 1.35 -12.16 15.19
N VAL A 208 2.24 -11.22 15.53
CA VAL A 208 3.69 -11.42 15.58
C VAL A 208 4.17 -11.03 16.98
N ARG A 209 4.66 -12.00 17.77
CA ARG A 209 5.10 -11.78 19.17
C ARG A 209 4.09 -10.95 19.99
N GLY A 210 2.81 -11.30 19.93
CA GLY A 210 1.74 -10.58 20.65
C GLY A 210 1.35 -9.22 20.05
N ASN A 211 2.03 -8.74 19.01
CA ASN A 211 1.70 -7.49 18.33
C ASN A 211 0.89 -7.75 17.06
N LYS A 212 -0.08 -6.88 16.79
CA LYS A 212 -0.85 -6.93 15.54
C LYS A 212 0.05 -6.53 14.35
N ARG A 213 -0.09 -7.28 13.27
CA ARG A 213 0.41 -6.95 11.93
C ARG A 213 -0.74 -7.04 10.95
N TRP A 214 -0.76 -6.07 10.05
CA TRP A 214 -1.85 -5.83 9.12
C TRP A 214 -1.35 -6.25 7.75
N VAL A 215 -1.97 -7.30 7.20
CA VAL A 215 -1.65 -7.83 5.88
C VAL A 215 -2.70 -7.30 4.91
N TRP A 216 -2.27 -6.42 4.02
CA TRP A 216 -3.04 -5.85 2.92
C TRP A 216 -2.83 -6.71 1.69
N MET A 217 -3.88 -6.99 0.91
CA MET A 217 -3.75 -7.73 -0.34
C MET A 217 -4.72 -7.23 -1.40
N THR A 218 -4.26 -7.11 -2.65
CA THR A 218 -5.11 -6.80 -3.82
C THR A 218 -5.18 -7.97 -4.79
N LYS A 219 -6.41 -8.37 -5.15
CA LYS A 219 -6.69 -9.52 -6.03
C LYS A 219 -7.41 -9.05 -7.26
N GLU A 220 -7.06 -9.59 -8.41
CA GLU A 220 -7.78 -9.36 -9.66
C GLU A 220 -8.83 -10.45 -9.88
N SER A 221 -10.05 -10.04 -10.21
CA SER A 221 -11.19 -10.96 -10.27
C SER A 221 -11.23 -11.87 -11.50
N LYS A 222 -10.67 -11.50 -12.66
CA LYS A 222 -10.84 -12.26 -13.91
C LYS A 222 -9.94 -13.49 -13.94
N PHE A 223 -8.67 -13.31 -13.63
CA PHE A 223 -7.67 -14.38 -13.55
C PHE A 223 -7.53 -14.95 -12.14
N ASP A 224 -8.31 -14.44 -11.19
CA ASP A 224 -8.27 -14.82 -9.78
C ASP A 224 -6.85 -14.70 -9.19
N SER A 225 -6.05 -13.73 -9.66
CA SER A 225 -4.65 -13.57 -9.29
C SER A 225 -4.46 -12.62 -8.11
N GLU A 226 -3.57 -12.98 -7.19
CA GLU A 226 -3.08 -12.04 -6.18
C GLU A 226 -2.05 -11.11 -6.84
N GLN A 227 -2.26 -9.81 -6.77
CA GLN A 227 -1.49 -8.79 -7.49
C GLN A 227 -0.53 -8.03 -6.58
N SER A 228 -0.87 -7.96 -5.29
CA SER A 228 0.02 -7.39 -4.28
C SER A 228 -0.30 -7.95 -2.90
N TRP A 229 0.71 -7.90 -2.04
CA TRP A 229 0.56 -8.04 -0.60
C TRP A 229 1.46 -7.01 0.07
N PHE A 230 1.07 -6.52 1.24
CA PHE A 230 1.93 -5.64 2.03
C PHE A 230 1.65 -5.86 3.51
N ILE A 231 2.69 -5.90 4.35
CA ILE A 231 2.54 -6.10 5.79
C ILE A 231 2.98 -4.85 6.52
N SER A 232 2.18 -4.44 7.49
CA SER A 232 2.40 -3.20 8.20
C SER A 232 2.11 -3.31 9.69
N PRO A 233 2.74 -2.46 10.51
CA PRO A 233 2.48 -2.40 11.94
C PRO A 233 1.16 -1.70 12.28
N ARG A 234 0.55 -0.92 11.37
CA ARG A 234 -0.62 -0.07 11.65
C ARG A 234 -1.63 -0.09 10.51
N ARG A 235 -2.90 0.24 10.82
CA ARG A 235 -3.94 0.57 9.81
C ARG A 235 -3.78 2.00 9.34
N SER A 236 -3.12 2.22 8.22
CA SER A 236 -2.95 3.58 7.71
C SER A 236 -3.01 3.66 6.19
N THR A 237 -3.27 4.87 5.72
CA THR A 237 -3.37 5.20 4.29
C THR A 237 -2.06 4.94 3.56
N GLU A 238 -0.91 5.14 4.20
CA GLU A 238 0.43 4.93 3.61
C GLU A 238 0.62 3.48 3.12
N TYR A 239 0.13 2.50 3.89
CA TYR A 239 0.26 1.09 3.57
C TYR A 239 -0.78 0.61 2.56
N ALA A 240 -2.01 1.13 2.64
CA ALA A 240 -3.00 0.92 1.58
C ALA A 240 -2.50 1.48 0.24
N ARG A 241 -1.87 2.67 0.26
CA ARG A 241 -1.25 3.31 -0.92
C ARG A 241 -0.12 2.47 -1.50
N SER A 242 0.78 1.99 -0.65
CA SER A 242 1.85 1.07 -1.05
C SER A 242 1.31 -0.22 -1.67
N ASN A 243 0.31 -0.84 -1.04
CA ASN A 243 -0.31 -2.07 -1.56
C ASN A 243 -0.97 -1.87 -2.94
N PHE A 244 -1.68 -0.76 -3.17
CA PHE A 244 -2.22 -0.45 -4.48
C PHE A 244 -1.14 -0.13 -5.51
N ASN A 245 -0.10 0.62 -5.11
CA ASN A 245 1.01 0.93 -6.00
C ASN A 245 1.70 -0.33 -6.51
N ILE A 246 2.00 -1.28 -5.61
CA ILE A 246 2.59 -2.58 -5.98
C ILE A 246 1.71 -3.29 -7.03
N ALA A 247 0.39 -3.35 -6.81
CA ALA A 247 -0.53 -3.99 -7.77
C ALA A 247 -0.56 -3.27 -9.13
N PHE A 248 -0.55 -1.94 -9.12
CA PHE A 248 -0.58 -1.13 -10.34
C PHE A 248 0.74 -1.13 -11.10
N THR A 249 1.87 -1.26 -10.40
CA THR A 249 3.18 -1.42 -11.01
C THR A 249 3.30 -2.80 -11.65
N ALA A 250 2.87 -3.86 -10.95
CA ALA A 250 2.84 -5.21 -11.52
C ALA A 250 1.92 -5.32 -12.74
N SER A 251 0.76 -4.67 -12.67
CA SER A 251 -0.27 -4.71 -13.72
C SER A 251 -0.87 -3.32 -13.96
N PRO A 252 -0.28 -2.50 -14.85
CA PRO A 252 -0.76 -1.15 -15.13
C PRO A 252 -2.20 -1.07 -15.62
N CYS A 253 -2.71 -2.16 -16.22
CA CYS A 253 -4.10 -2.25 -16.65
C CYS A 253 -5.12 -2.10 -15.50
N LEU A 254 -4.71 -2.40 -14.26
CA LEU A 254 -5.59 -2.36 -13.09
C LEU A 254 -5.96 -0.94 -12.64
N LYS A 255 -5.18 0.09 -13.01
CA LYS A 255 -5.55 1.50 -12.75
C LYS A 255 -6.83 1.91 -13.48
N ASN A 256 -7.20 1.21 -14.54
CA ASN A 256 -8.31 1.58 -15.40
C ASN A 256 -9.59 0.78 -15.14
N ILE A 257 -9.56 -0.21 -14.24
CA ILE A 257 -10.73 -1.05 -13.89
C ILE A 257 -11.36 -0.60 -12.57
N GLN A 258 -12.47 -1.21 -12.17
CA GLN A 258 -13.13 -0.88 -10.91
C GLN A 258 -12.37 -1.43 -9.71
N ALA A 259 -12.17 -0.61 -8.68
CA ALA A 259 -11.60 -1.02 -7.40
C ALA A 259 -12.70 -1.22 -6.38
N LEU A 260 -12.81 -2.42 -5.81
CA LEU A 260 -13.76 -2.75 -4.76
C LEU A 260 -13.04 -2.89 -3.42
N THR A 261 -13.46 -2.11 -2.42
CA THR A 261 -12.95 -2.15 -1.06
C THR A 261 -14.07 -2.09 -0.03
N ASP A 262 -13.75 -2.33 1.23
CA ASP A 262 -14.66 -2.05 2.34
C ASP A 262 -14.84 -0.53 2.52
N GLY A 263 -15.65 -0.16 3.52
CA GLY A 263 -15.91 1.24 3.89
C GLY A 263 -14.74 1.95 4.60
N LEU A 264 -13.55 1.35 4.69
CA LEU A 264 -12.41 1.97 5.32
C LEU A 264 -11.94 3.17 4.51
N TRP A 265 -11.96 4.34 5.16
CA TRP A 265 -11.60 5.61 4.55
C TRP A 265 -10.17 5.63 3.96
N SER A 266 -9.24 4.82 4.50
CA SER A 266 -7.87 4.72 4.00
C SER A 266 -7.79 4.29 2.53
N TYR A 267 -8.74 3.48 2.04
CA TYR A 267 -8.71 3.00 0.66
C TYR A 267 -8.98 4.10 -0.36
N GLY A 268 -10.09 4.82 -0.22
CA GLY A 268 -10.41 5.93 -1.13
C GLY A 268 -9.32 7.00 -1.11
N SER A 269 -8.77 7.29 0.07
CA SER A 269 -7.66 8.23 0.18
C SER A 269 -6.38 7.73 -0.50
N ALA A 270 -6.04 6.45 -0.36
CA ALA A 270 -4.86 5.86 -1.00
C ALA A 270 -5.00 5.84 -2.53
N LEU A 271 -6.19 5.54 -3.05
CA LEU A 271 -6.50 5.58 -4.48
C LEU A 271 -6.40 7.00 -5.03
N ALA A 272 -6.96 7.99 -4.33
CA ALA A 272 -6.84 9.40 -4.71
C ALA A 272 -5.37 9.87 -4.74
N ASP A 273 -4.57 9.50 -3.74
CA ASP A 273 -3.14 9.82 -3.69
C ASP A 273 -2.35 9.23 -4.89
N LEU A 274 -2.85 8.15 -5.49
CA LEU A 274 -2.27 7.49 -6.68
C LEU A 274 -2.86 7.98 -8.01
N GLY A 275 -3.73 9.00 -7.98
CA GLY A 275 -4.40 9.53 -9.18
C GLY A 275 -5.40 8.55 -9.79
N PHE A 276 -5.97 7.65 -8.98
CA PHE A 276 -7.01 6.73 -9.43
C PHE A 276 -8.34 7.47 -9.59
N ASP A 277 -9.11 7.08 -10.60
CA ASP A 277 -10.42 7.64 -10.88
C ASP A 277 -11.42 7.27 -9.77
N GLU A 278 -11.90 8.26 -9.02
CA GLU A 278 -12.82 8.07 -7.91
C GLU A 278 -14.13 7.41 -8.33
N ASP A 279 -14.61 7.62 -9.56
CA ASP A 279 -15.87 7.04 -10.04
C ASP A 279 -15.79 5.52 -10.21
N LYS A 280 -14.55 5.01 -10.38
CA LYS A 280 -14.23 3.59 -10.45
C LYS A 280 -14.02 2.95 -9.08
N HIS A 281 -13.84 3.73 -8.02
CA HIS A 281 -13.80 3.20 -6.66
C HIS A 281 -15.23 2.90 -6.18
N LYS A 282 -15.47 1.65 -5.80
CA LYS A 282 -16.74 1.19 -5.23
C LYS A 282 -16.49 0.64 -3.83
N VAL A 283 -17.38 1.02 -2.92
CA VAL A 283 -17.45 0.49 -1.57
C VAL A 283 -18.60 -0.51 -1.53
N TYR A 284 -18.38 -1.70 -0.99
CA TYR A 284 -19.48 -2.64 -0.73
C TYR A 284 -20.02 -2.44 0.68
N HIS A 285 -21.34 -2.61 0.87
CA HIS A 285 -21.98 -2.42 2.17
C HIS A 285 -22.41 -3.73 2.84
N GLY A 286 -22.51 -4.83 2.09
CA GLY A 286 -22.90 -6.12 2.65
C GLY A 286 -22.53 -7.33 1.80
N PHE A 287 -22.71 -8.52 2.39
CA PHE A 287 -22.37 -9.80 1.78
C PHE A 287 -23.25 -10.17 0.57
N PHE A 288 -24.54 -9.81 0.64
CA PHE A 288 -25.54 -10.12 -0.38
C PHE A 288 -25.63 -9.05 -1.49
N GLU A 289 -25.06 -7.87 -1.25
CA GLU A 289 -25.07 -6.78 -2.23
C GLU A 289 -24.08 -7.07 -3.36
N ARG A 290 -24.46 -6.77 -4.62
CA ARG A 290 -23.54 -6.87 -5.75
C ARG A 290 -23.08 -5.48 -6.15
N PRO A 291 -21.76 -5.22 -6.24
CA PRO A 291 -20.64 -6.17 -6.13
C PRO A 291 -20.25 -6.53 -4.68
N ASN A 292 -19.89 -7.80 -4.42
CA ASN A 292 -19.41 -8.27 -3.11
C ASN A 292 -17.93 -8.67 -3.11
N ASN A 293 -17.39 -8.85 -1.90
CA ASN A 293 -15.98 -9.16 -1.66
C ASN A 293 -15.71 -10.66 -1.34
N ASN A 294 -16.69 -11.53 -1.56
CA ASN A 294 -16.65 -12.94 -1.11
C ASN A 294 -15.43 -13.71 -1.61
N ARG A 295 -14.86 -13.34 -2.77
CA ARG A 295 -13.65 -13.99 -3.29
C ARG A 295 -12.42 -13.71 -2.44
N ARG A 296 -12.28 -12.46 -1.98
CA ARG A 296 -11.20 -12.04 -1.09
C ARG A 296 -11.39 -12.64 0.31
N GLU A 297 -12.62 -12.67 0.81
CA GLU A 297 -12.94 -13.35 2.08
C GLU A 297 -12.56 -14.83 2.05
N ARG A 298 -12.82 -15.54 0.94
CA ARG A 298 -12.35 -16.92 0.76
C ARG A 298 -10.82 -17.02 0.75
N SER A 299 -10.11 -16.14 0.03
CA SER A 299 -8.64 -16.08 0.08
C SER A 299 -8.15 -15.93 1.53
N TRP A 300 -8.79 -15.06 2.32
CA TRP A 300 -8.44 -14.88 3.73
C TRP A 300 -8.70 -16.10 4.59
N SER A 301 -9.84 -16.77 4.42
CA SER A 301 -10.15 -18.00 5.14
C SER A 301 -9.10 -19.08 4.88
N THR A 302 -8.73 -19.30 3.62
CA THR A 302 -7.66 -20.25 3.27
C THR A 302 -6.33 -19.87 3.90
N LEU A 303 -5.94 -18.59 3.82
CA LEU A 303 -4.68 -18.11 4.40
C LEU A 303 -4.66 -18.29 5.94
N LYS A 304 -5.78 -18.01 6.61
CA LYS A 304 -5.92 -18.18 8.07
C LYS A 304 -5.93 -19.65 8.49
N ILE A 305 -6.55 -20.53 7.72
CA ILE A 305 -6.51 -21.98 7.95
C ILE A 305 -5.05 -22.46 7.91
N ASN A 306 -4.30 -22.05 6.87
CA ASN A 306 -2.89 -22.41 6.72
C ASN A 306 -1.98 -21.80 7.79
N ALA A 307 -2.34 -20.63 8.31
CA ALA A 307 -1.58 -19.97 9.38
C ALA A 307 -1.91 -20.49 10.80
N ARG A 308 -3.08 -21.11 10.99
CA ARG A 308 -3.56 -21.57 12.30
C ARG A 308 -2.58 -22.51 13.03
N PRO A 309 -1.94 -23.50 12.38
CA PRO A 309 -0.97 -24.38 13.03
C PRO A 309 0.23 -23.66 13.65
N TYR A 310 0.59 -22.48 13.14
CA TYR A 310 1.73 -21.71 13.64
C TYR A 310 1.46 -21.09 15.01
N ARG A 311 0.18 -20.92 15.40
CA ARG A 311 -0.25 -20.27 16.66
C ARG A 311 0.33 -18.87 16.85
N GLY A 312 0.42 -18.11 15.75
CA GLY A 312 1.07 -16.80 15.68
C GLY A 312 2.53 -16.90 15.23
N PHE A 313 3.06 -15.80 14.72
CA PHE A 313 4.41 -15.76 14.16
C PHE A 313 5.43 -15.24 15.17
N LYS A 314 6.65 -15.77 15.10
CA LYS A 314 7.76 -15.39 15.98
C LYS A 314 8.58 -14.21 15.45
N SER A 315 8.40 -13.80 14.20
CA SER A 315 9.10 -12.66 13.59
C SER A 315 8.31 -12.11 12.42
N ASP A 316 8.54 -10.83 12.10
CA ASP A 316 7.97 -10.20 10.91
C ASP A 316 8.45 -10.90 9.64
N LEU A 317 9.72 -11.31 9.60
CA LEU A 317 10.30 -12.12 8.52
C LEU A 317 9.50 -13.41 8.28
N GLY A 318 9.17 -14.15 9.32
CA GLY A 318 8.42 -15.40 9.18
C GLY A 318 7.01 -15.19 8.64
N LEU A 319 6.33 -14.11 9.07
CA LEU A 319 5.03 -13.74 8.53
C LEU A 319 5.14 -13.32 7.06
N TRP A 320 6.12 -12.49 6.72
CA TRP A 320 6.39 -12.06 5.34
C TRP A 320 6.69 -13.26 4.42
N SER A 321 7.59 -14.15 4.81
CA SER A 321 7.92 -15.36 4.03
C SER A 321 6.71 -16.27 3.86
N PHE A 322 5.89 -16.44 4.92
CA PHE A 322 4.67 -17.22 4.84
C PHE A 322 3.68 -16.64 3.83
N VAL A 323 3.31 -15.36 3.96
CA VAL A 323 2.34 -14.70 3.06
C VAL A 323 2.86 -14.74 1.62
N THR A 324 4.14 -14.44 1.42
CA THR A 324 4.81 -14.48 0.11
C THR A 324 4.65 -15.85 -0.53
N LEU A 325 5.03 -16.92 0.17
CA LEU A 325 4.90 -18.28 -0.37
C LEU A 325 3.44 -18.66 -0.66
N GLN A 326 2.49 -18.27 0.17
CA GLN A 326 1.06 -18.56 -0.08
C GLN A 326 0.54 -17.86 -1.34
N VAL A 327 0.97 -16.61 -1.57
CA VAL A 327 0.67 -15.87 -2.81
C VAL A 327 1.26 -16.56 -4.03
N TYR A 328 2.54 -16.95 -3.98
CA TYR A 328 3.18 -17.65 -5.09
C TYR A 328 2.58 -19.02 -5.36
N LEU A 329 2.26 -19.78 -4.30
CA LEU A 329 1.55 -21.05 -4.43
C LEU A 329 0.22 -20.87 -5.16
N HIS A 330 -0.59 -19.88 -4.75
CA HIS A 330 -1.87 -19.59 -5.40
C HIS A 330 -1.70 -19.15 -6.85
N ASN A 331 -0.74 -18.28 -7.15
CA ASN A 331 -0.57 -17.71 -8.48
C ASN A 331 0.07 -18.67 -9.49
N TYR A 332 1.01 -19.51 -9.07
CA TYR A 332 1.89 -20.27 -9.99
C TYR A 332 1.91 -21.79 -9.76
N PHE A 333 1.51 -22.28 -8.59
CA PHE A 333 1.78 -23.67 -8.20
C PHE A 333 0.56 -24.44 -7.68
N LYS A 334 -0.65 -23.88 -7.78
CA LYS A 334 -1.89 -24.54 -7.37
C LYS A 334 -2.98 -24.35 -8.45
N PRO A 335 -3.55 -25.46 -8.95
CA PRO A 335 -4.72 -25.41 -9.83
C PRO A 335 -5.84 -24.57 -9.23
N ASN A 336 -6.46 -23.73 -10.07
CA ASN A 336 -7.57 -22.91 -9.63
C ASN A 336 -8.89 -23.47 -10.17
N THR A 337 -9.75 -23.92 -9.26
CA THR A 337 -11.08 -24.45 -9.60
C THR A 337 -11.95 -23.42 -10.31
N ARG A 338 -11.77 -22.13 -10.02
CA ARG A 338 -12.52 -21.04 -10.69
C ARG A 338 -12.08 -20.80 -12.12
N LEU A 339 -10.88 -21.24 -12.48
CA LEU A 339 -10.32 -21.11 -13.82
C LEU A 339 -10.42 -22.43 -14.60
N ASN A 340 -11.11 -23.43 -14.03
CA ASN A 340 -11.26 -24.78 -14.57
C ASN A 340 -9.94 -25.57 -14.66
N GLY A 341 -9.05 -25.39 -13.68
CA GLY A 341 -7.82 -26.19 -13.55
C GLY A 341 -6.53 -25.37 -13.66
N PRO A 342 -6.34 -24.49 -14.65
CA PRO A 342 -5.16 -23.64 -14.77
C PRO A 342 -4.88 -22.81 -13.51
N THR A 343 -3.60 -22.55 -13.25
CA THR A 343 -3.15 -21.54 -12.30
C THR A 343 -3.50 -20.13 -12.81
N PRO A 344 -3.58 -19.12 -11.92
CA PRO A 344 -3.71 -17.72 -12.34
C PRO A 344 -2.64 -17.28 -13.34
N ALA A 345 -1.39 -17.74 -13.19
CA ALA A 345 -0.31 -17.45 -14.11
C ALA A 345 -0.58 -18.03 -15.50
N GLU A 346 -0.93 -19.31 -15.61
CA GLU A 346 -1.26 -19.95 -16.89
C GLU A 346 -2.49 -19.30 -17.55
N ALA A 347 -3.55 -19.03 -16.78
CA ALA A 347 -4.75 -18.38 -17.28
C ALA A 347 -4.50 -16.96 -17.80
N SER A 348 -3.50 -16.27 -17.22
CA SER A 348 -3.05 -14.95 -17.68
C SER A 348 -2.12 -15.01 -18.91
N GLY A 349 -1.76 -16.21 -19.37
CA GLY A 349 -0.87 -16.42 -20.52
C GLY A 349 0.62 -16.45 -20.16
N THR A 350 0.98 -16.56 -18.88
CA THR A 350 2.38 -16.69 -18.46
C THR A 350 2.92 -18.06 -18.87
N LYS A 351 4.02 -18.09 -19.63
CA LYS A 351 4.67 -19.34 -20.04
C LYS A 351 5.55 -19.85 -18.90
N LEU A 352 5.17 -20.98 -18.31
CA LEU A 352 5.95 -21.66 -17.28
C LEU A 352 6.68 -22.88 -17.88
N PRO A 353 7.88 -23.23 -17.38
CA PRO A 353 8.55 -24.45 -17.79
C PRO A 353 7.66 -25.68 -17.56
N TYR A 354 7.55 -26.56 -18.55
CA TYR A 354 6.82 -27.81 -18.36
C TYR A 354 7.48 -28.67 -17.26
N CYS A 355 6.65 -29.17 -16.35
CA CYS A 355 7.01 -30.12 -15.32
C CYS A 355 5.83 -31.07 -15.06
N HIS A 356 6.12 -32.33 -14.76
CA HIS A 356 5.11 -33.35 -14.43
C HIS A 356 4.28 -33.01 -13.18
N SER A 357 4.76 -32.10 -12.32
CA SER A 357 4.01 -31.62 -11.16
C SER A 357 4.40 -30.19 -10.79
N TYR A 358 3.47 -29.45 -10.18
CA TYR A 358 3.74 -28.11 -9.63
C TYR A 358 4.80 -28.11 -8.53
N TRP A 359 4.98 -29.24 -7.84
CA TRP A 359 6.07 -29.39 -6.88
C TRP A 359 7.44 -29.38 -7.56
N LYS A 360 7.61 -30.13 -8.65
CA LYS A 360 8.84 -30.10 -9.44
C LYS A 360 9.07 -28.72 -10.08
N LEU A 361 7.99 -28.06 -10.49
CA LEU A 361 8.05 -26.69 -11.00
C LEU A 361 8.57 -25.72 -9.92
N PHE A 362 8.05 -25.81 -8.69
CA PHE A 362 8.50 -25.01 -7.56
C PHE A 362 9.99 -25.17 -7.31
N LEU A 363 10.50 -26.41 -7.31
CA LEU A 363 11.92 -26.68 -7.11
C LEU A 363 12.82 -26.08 -8.21
N LYS A 364 12.34 -25.93 -9.45
CA LYS A 364 13.10 -25.26 -10.52
C LYS A 364 13.32 -23.77 -10.27
N PHE A 365 12.49 -23.15 -9.42
CA PHE A 365 12.57 -21.74 -9.08
C PHE A 365 13.24 -21.48 -7.72
N LEU A 366 13.75 -22.53 -7.05
CA LEU A 366 14.61 -22.43 -5.85
C LEU A 366 16.09 -22.39 -6.23
#